data_AF-A0A9W7BF85-F1
#
_entry.id   AF-A0A9W7BF85-F1
#
_cell.length_a   1.000
_cell.length_b   1.000
_cell.length_c   1.000
_cell.angle_alpha   90.00
_cell.angle_beta   90.00
_cell.angle_gamma   90.00
#
_symmetry.space_group_name_H-M   'P 1'
#
loop_
_entity.id
_entity.type
_entity.pdbx_description
1 polymer ?
#
loop_
_entity_poly.entity_id
_entity_poly.type
_entity_poly.pdbx_seq_one_letter_code
_entity_poly.pdbx_strand_id
1 'polypeptide(L)'
;MKLNVTVEYGNVSKNFLIPVGDGDKTIKWLGLVAAQRFTLRSPHGSLRSREQRPITGGNTQLMPNTIYSDESVFYHPDAIINTKFQDRQEVTVELINRIAVNGVGPTWYENDTQFKQFLTSEFRKRRMDDEANGLRRDKQDMTEDQRKREDENNSERIMTELDKNKHKLDPNSDPFKLKEQFEVTLPEFGEPVMARWAFIAFKRSEHQAKARSGVATRQLDEIEEARLEKEEAEKQRRLKEAATKVWEMRQVMKPQLRDEALAEEVMMEEWGHMTKGAIIDKICPSMMEQNKIKRFLITNFEPIAEMYKHAAAVGSDAGTDTLNFVEFKNLLNESNAIVGHGSNINEDIQKIFLECHVQDAETVGQVTLQSELHIHEFLLAIIDLAVFLNISLAQKGGRSSVAKARGGKKKKVLSPSEALEKLYEDALQPYIQKVALGPSIKSALGTDEVLLLFRENDINLRKVFTIYGERFEERGALKGAQLGNTMNIHEFGNLIADSGLMKRTSNKSSDELTKQEVRQAFSAAQHDSAADADEKAAVAEGTRSSHLTQMTYCEFLEAVARIGAAKWEGEITLFKKIERAIAAVVVLLEHPDNARFV
;
A
#
# COMPACT_ATOMS: atom_id res chain seq x y z
N MET A 1 -9.15 -25.71 -39.53
CA MET A 1 -9.69 -25.03 -38.34
C MET A 1 -11.18 -25.33 -38.15
N LYS A 2 -11.61 -25.55 -36.90
CA LYS A 2 -12.99 -25.75 -36.45
C LYS A 2 -13.22 -24.88 -35.21
N LEU A 3 -14.42 -24.36 -35.00
CA LEU A 3 -14.77 -23.59 -33.80
C LEU A 3 -15.91 -24.28 -33.04
N ASN A 4 -15.86 -24.20 -31.71
CA ASN A 4 -16.94 -24.62 -30.82
C ASN A 4 -17.89 -23.43 -30.63
N VAL A 5 -18.95 -23.37 -31.42
CA VAL A 5 -19.86 -22.21 -31.46
C VAL A 5 -21.10 -22.47 -30.62
N THR A 6 -21.26 -21.72 -29.55
CA THR A 6 -22.48 -21.65 -28.74
C THR A 6 -23.42 -20.62 -29.36
N VAL A 7 -24.65 -20.98 -29.69
CA VAL A 7 -25.63 -20.07 -30.29
C VAL A 7 -26.77 -19.85 -29.30
N GLU A 8 -26.99 -18.59 -28.95
CA GLU A 8 -27.99 -18.17 -27.96
C GLU A 8 -29.15 -17.45 -28.64
N TYR A 9 -30.38 -17.86 -28.34
CA TYR A 9 -31.61 -17.20 -28.79
C TYR A 9 -32.63 -17.19 -27.64
N GLY A 10 -32.80 -16.03 -27.00
CA GLY A 10 -33.60 -15.92 -25.78
C GLY A 10 -33.05 -16.84 -24.69
N ASN A 11 -33.89 -17.73 -24.15
CA ASN A 11 -33.49 -18.67 -23.09
C ASN A 11 -32.97 -20.02 -23.63
N VAL A 12 -32.73 -20.12 -24.93
CA VAL A 12 -32.29 -21.37 -25.58
C VAL A 12 -30.87 -21.22 -26.07
N SER A 13 -29.99 -22.13 -25.64
CA SER A 13 -28.61 -22.22 -26.09
C SER A 13 -28.33 -23.57 -26.75
N LYS A 14 -27.56 -23.58 -27.84
CA LYS A 14 -27.15 -24.80 -28.55
C LYS A 14 -25.71 -24.70 -29.03
N ASN A 15 -24.94 -25.77 -28.84
CA ASN A 15 -23.54 -25.83 -29.23
C ASN A 15 -23.36 -26.53 -30.58
N PHE A 16 -22.47 -26.00 -31.41
CA PHE A 16 -22.16 -26.48 -32.75
C PHE A 16 -20.65 -26.52 -32.98
N LEU A 17 -20.15 -27.63 -33.53
CA LEU A 17 -18.80 -27.65 -34.09
C LEU A 17 -18.86 -27.17 -35.56
N ILE A 18 -18.38 -25.96 -35.83
CA ILE A 18 -18.41 -25.36 -37.18
C ILE A 18 -17.03 -25.47 -37.83
N PRO A 19 -16.88 -26.25 -38.92
CA PRO A 19 -15.64 -26.26 -39.70
C PRO A 19 -15.53 -24.95 -40.49
N VAL A 20 -14.39 -24.26 -40.35
CA VAL A 20 -14.14 -22.96 -40.98
C VAL A 20 -13.02 -23.00 -42.03
N GLY A 21 -12.57 -24.20 -42.42
CA GLY A 21 -11.47 -24.40 -43.38
C GLY A 21 -10.15 -23.88 -42.80
N ASP A 22 -9.44 -23.04 -43.54
CA ASP A 22 -8.20 -22.38 -43.11
C ASP A 22 -8.46 -21.14 -42.22
N GLY A 23 -9.73 -20.86 -41.92
CA GLY A 23 -10.16 -19.69 -41.14
C GLY A 23 -10.04 -18.37 -41.92
N ASP A 24 -9.99 -18.44 -43.25
CA ASP A 24 -9.98 -17.31 -44.18
C ASP A 24 -11.34 -16.56 -44.26
N LYS A 25 -12.37 -17.09 -43.61
CA LYS A 25 -13.71 -16.50 -43.57
C LYS A 25 -13.80 -15.36 -42.56
N THR A 26 -14.76 -14.46 -42.78
CA THR A 26 -15.03 -13.36 -41.87
C THR A 26 -15.91 -13.78 -40.71
N ILE A 27 -15.87 -13.02 -39.63
CA ILE A 27 -16.72 -13.22 -38.45
C ILE A 27 -18.21 -13.05 -38.80
N LYS A 28 -18.53 -12.19 -39.78
CA LYS A 28 -19.87 -12.11 -40.38
C LYS A 28 -20.36 -13.45 -40.94
N TRP A 29 -19.50 -14.15 -41.67
CA TRP A 29 -19.82 -15.47 -42.24
C TRP A 29 -20.09 -16.48 -41.12
N LEU A 30 -19.27 -16.47 -40.07
CA LEU A 30 -19.46 -17.36 -38.91
C LEU A 30 -20.83 -17.16 -38.27
N GLY A 31 -21.21 -15.90 -38.01
CA GLY A 31 -22.52 -15.57 -37.43
C GLY A 31 -23.69 -16.07 -38.28
N LEU A 32 -23.63 -15.86 -39.59
CA LEU A 32 -24.67 -16.32 -40.52
C LEU A 32 -24.80 -17.85 -40.57
N VAL A 33 -23.67 -18.57 -40.62
CA VAL A 33 -23.67 -20.04 -40.63
C VAL A 33 -24.19 -20.59 -39.32
N ALA A 34 -23.81 -19.98 -38.19
CA ALA A 34 -24.30 -20.34 -36.87
C ALA A 34 -25.83 -20.15 -36.76
N ALA A 35 -26.33 -18.99 -37.18
CA ALA A 35 -27.76 -18.68 -37.21
C ALA A 35 -28.54 -19.68 -38.10
N GLN A 36 -28.03 -19.97 -39.31
CA GLN A 36 -28.66 -20.94 -40.21
C GLN A 36 -28.70 -22.35 -39.62
N ARG A 37 -27.59 -22.80 -39.02
CA ARG A 37 -27.53 -24.12 -38.35
C ARG A 37 -28.50 -24.20 -37.17
N PHE A 38 -28.65 -23.11 -36.42
CA PHE A 38 -29.63 -23.03 -35.34
C PHE A 38 -31.07 -23.16 -35.84
N THR A 39 -31.42 -22.45 -36.92
CA THR A 39 -32.74 -22.56 -37.56
C THR A 39 -32.99 -23.97 -38.09
N LEU A 40 -32.06 -24.56 -38.85
CA LEU A 40 -32.22 -25.89 -39.46
C LEU A 40 -32.31 -27.04 -38.45
N ARG A 41 -31.72 -26.88 -37.25
CA ARG A 41 -31.85 -27.85 -36.16
C ARG A 41 -33.16 -27.72 -35.39
N SER A 42 -33.99 -26.73 -35.69
CA SER A 42 -35.37 -26.72 -35.20
C SER A 42 -36.14 -27.80 -35.98
N PRO A 43 -36.96 -28.63 -35.32
CA PRO A 43 -37.62 -29.76 -35.98
C PRO A 43 -38.48 -29.28 -37.16
N HIS A 44 -38.01 -29.52 -38.38
CA HIS A 44 -38.75 -29.24 -39.60
C HIS A 44 -39.60 -30.45 -39.96
N GLY A 45 -40.90 -30.39 -39.67
CA GLY A 45 -41.87 -31.39 -40.10
C GLY A 45 -43.20 -31.26 -39.36
N SER A 46 -44.31 -31.15 -40.11
CA SER A 46 -45.67 -31.01 -39.57
C SER A 46 -46.04 -32.07 -38.51
N LEU A 47 -45.41 -33.26 -38.58
CA LEU A 47 -45.61 -34.36 -37.64
C LEU A 47 -44.75 -34.30 -36.36
N ARG A 48 -43.67 -33.50 -36.33
CA ARG A 48 -42.84 -33.29 -35.13
C ARG A 48 -43.14 -31.97 -34.40
N SER A 49 -43.99 -31.12 -34.97
CA SER A 49 -44.44 -29.85 -34.38
C SER A 49 -45.24 -30.01 -33.07
N ARG A 50 -45.64 -31.24 -32.71
CA ARG A 50 -46.34 -31.54 -31.44
C ARG A 50 -45.40 -31.71 -30.24
N GLU A 51 -44.12 -32.00 -30.44
CA GLU A 51 -43.19 -32.36 -29.36
C GLU A 51 -42.40 -31.17 -28.80
N GLN A 52 -42.19 -30.11 -29.60
CA GLN A 52 -41.60 -28.85 -29.16
C GLN A 52 -42.25 -27.70 -29.92
N ARG A 53 -42.76 -26.68 -29.21
CA ARG A 53 -43.24 -25.46 -29.88
C ARG A 53 -42.07 -24.90 -30.69
N PRO A 54 -42.18 -24.77 -32.03
CA PRO A 54 -41.12 -24.17 -32.83
C PRO A 54 -40.87 -22.77 -32.28
N ILE A 55 -39.60 -22.51 -31.94
CA ILE A 55 -39.15 -21.27 -31.31
C ILE A 55 -39.50 -20.05 -32.18
N THR A 56 -39.64 -20.26 -33.49
CA THR A 56 -40.09 -19.25 -34.45
C THR A 56 -41.00 -19.87 -35.53
N GLY A 57 -41.81 -19.04 -36.19
CA GLY A 57 -42.61 -19.48 -37.35
C GLY A 57 -41.71 -20.04 -38.45
N GLY A 58 -42.16 -21.12 -39.12
CA GLY A 58 -41.41 -21.72 -40.23
C GLY A 58 -41.05 -20.65 -41.26
N ASN A 59 -39.77 -20.59 -41.65
CA ASN A 59 -39.13 -19.64 -42.58
C ASN A 59 -38.62 -18.30 -42.02
N THR A 60 -38.59 -18.07 -40.70
CA THR A 60 -37.89 -16.88 -40.16
C THR A 60 -36.38 -17.07 -40.22
N GLN A 61 -35.68 -16.26 -41.01
CA GLN A 61 -34.23 -16.17 -40.98
C GLN A 61 -33.78 -15.38 -39.74
N LEU A 62 -33.05 -16.03 -38.85
CA LEU A 62 -32.48 -15.38 -37.66
C LEU A 62 -31.23 -14.58 -38.04
N MET A 63 -31.05 -13.42 -37.42
CA MET A 63 -29.88 -12.56 -37.62
C MET A 63 -28.99 -12.57 -36.37
N PRO A 64 -27.66 -12.57 -36.52
CA PRO A 64 -26.75 -12.38 -35.39
C PRO A 64 -26.92 -10.98 -34.76
N ASN A 65 -27.03 -10.95 -33.44
CA ASN A 65 -27.05 -9.75 -32.61
C ASN A 65 -25.63 -9.29 -32.29
N THR A 66 -24.81 -10.20 -31.77
CA THR A 66 -23.38 -9.97 -31.46
C THR A 66 -22.63 -11.30 -31.47
N ILE A 67 -21.31 -11.23 -31.58
CA ILE A 67 -20.41 -12.37 -31.51
C ILE A 67 -19.30 -12.02 -30.52
N TYR A 68 -19.10 -12.87 -29.51
CA TYR A 68 -18.13 -12.68 -28.44
C TYR A 68 -17.50 -14.01 -28.00
N SER A 69 -16.44 -13.90 -27.20
CA SER A 69 -15.74 -15.00 -26.55
C SER A 69 -15.34 -14.57 -25.14
N ASP A 70 -14.68 -15.46 -24.40
CA ASP A 70 -14.09 -15.13 -23.10
C ASP A 70 -12.99 -14.06 -23.19
N GLU A 71 -12.36 -13.93 -24.37
CA GLU A 71 -11.27 -12.98 -24.60
C GLU A 71 -11.77 -11.62 -25.09
N SER A 72 -12.90 -11.57 -25.81
CA SER A 72 -13.42 -10.32 -26.37
C SER A 72 -14.93 -10.29 -26.43
N VAL A 73 -15.50 -9.18 -25.93
CA VAL A 73 -16.94 -8.90 -25.90
C VAL A 73 -17.49 -8.53 -27.27
N PHE A 74 -16.62 -8.18 -28.23
CA PHE A 74 -17.04 -7.80 -29.58
C PHE A 74 -16.01 -8.12 -30.62
N TYR A 75 -16.48 -8.77 -31.68
CA TYR A 75 -15.70 -8.98 -32.87
C TYR A 75 -16.30 -8.24 -34.07
N HIS A 76 -15.46 -7.43 -34.72
CA HIS A 76 -15.85 -6.70 -35.93
C HIS A 76 -16.31 -7.68 -37.02
N PRO A 77 -17.46 -7.46 -37.69
CA PRO A 77 -18.00 -8.41 -38.67
C PRO A 77 -17.05 -8.74 -39.83
N ASP A 78 -16.23 -7.80 -40.26
CA ASP A 78 -15.28 -7.99 -41.37
C ASP A 78 -13.92 -8.53 -40.91
N ALA A 79 -13.68 -8.76 -39.61
CA ALA A 79 -12.45 -9.39 -39.14
C ALA A 79 -12.37 -10.86 -39.61
N ILE A 80 -11.14 -11.34 -39.83
CA ILE A 80 -10.87 -12.70 -40.33
C ILE A 80 -10.74 -13.67 -39.16
N ILE A 81 -11.37 -14.84 -39.27
CA ILE A 81 -11.50 -15.81 -38.18
C ILE A 81 -10.13 -16.28 -37.68
N ASN A 82 -9.21 -16.67 -38.56
CA ASN A 82 -7.89 -17.16 -38.15
C ASN A 82 -7.01 -16.09 -37.48
N THR A 83 -7.32 -14.79 -37.63
CA THR A 83 -6.61 -13.71 -36.93
C THR A 83 -7.11 -13.48 -35.52
N LYS A 84 -8.31 -13.98 -35.20
CA LYS A 84 -9.03 -13.70 -33.94
C LYS A 84 -9.29 -14.92 -33.09
N PHE A 85 -9.26 -16.11 -33.68
CA PHE A 85 -9.57 -17.35 -32.98
C PHE A 85 -8.53 -18.43 -33.26
N GLN A 86 -8.37 -19.35 -32.31
CA GLN A 86 -7.57 -20.58 -32.43
C GLN A 86 -8.45 -21.79 -32.78
N ASP A 87 -7.82 -22.89 -33.26
CA ASP A 87 -8.55 -24.12 -33.54
C ASP A 87 -9.24 -24.64 -32.27
N ARG A 88 -10.52 -24.97 -32.39
CA ARG A 88 -11.44 -25.42 -31.33
C ARG A 88 -11.72 -24.41 -30.22
N GLN A 89 -11.38 -23.13 -30.41
CA GLN A 89 -11.79 -22.10 -29.46
C GLN A 89 -13.32 -21.99 -29.35
N GLU A 90 -13.80 -21.68 -28.16
CA GLU A 90 -15.21 -21.45 -27.89
C GLU A 90 -15.61 -20.03 -28.26
N VAL A 91 -16.73 -19.90 -28.97
CA VAL A 91 -17.25 -18.62 -29.46
C VAL A 91 -18.76 -18.61 -29.27
N THR A 92 -19.32 -17.52 -28.75
CA THR A 92 -20.76 -17.36 -28.58
C THR A 92 -21.33 -16.41 -29.63
N VAL A 93 -22.41 -16.84 -30.28
CA VAL A 93 -23.18 -16.05 -31.25
C VAL A 93 -24.57 -15.85 -30.68
N GLU A 94 -24.85 -14.62 -30.26
CA GLU A 94 -26.18 -14.23 -29.82
C GLU A 94 -27.04 -13.87 -31.03
N LEU A 95 -28.27 -14.36 -31.10
CA LEU A 95 -29.22 -14.09 -32.19
C LEU A 95 -30.30 -13.09 -31.75
N ILE A 96 -30.71 -12.20 -32.66
CA ILE A 96 -31.74 -11.20 -32.41
C ILE A 96 -33.10 -11.89 -32.20
N ASN A 97 -33.70 -11.73 -31.02
CA ASN A 97 -34.99 -12.34 -30.68
C ASN A 97 -36.14 -11.73 -31.51
N ARG A 98 -36.18 -10.39 -31.61
CA ARG A 98 -37.19 -9.63 -32.37
C ARG A 98 -36.54 -8.43 -33.06
N ILE A 99 -36.84 -8.26 -34.34
CA ILE A 99 -36.44 -7.07 -35.09
C ILE A 99 -37.54 -6.02 -34.91
N ALA A 100 -37.23 -4.93 -34.20
CA ALA A 100 -38.14 -3.80 -34.10
C ALA A 100 -38.16 -3.04 -35.45
N VAL A 101 -39.30 -2.45 -35.81
CA VAL A 101 -39.45 -1.62 -37.01
C VAL A 101 -39.76 -0.20 -36.57
N ASN A 102 -39.00 0.78 -37.07
CA ASN A 102 -39.19 2.19 -36.70
C ASN A 102 -40.53 2.72 -37.24
N GLY A 103 -41.27 3.47 -36.40
CA GLY A 103 -42.44 4.25 -36.79
C GLY A 103 -43.80 3.55 -36.69
N VAL A 104 -43.89 2.22 -36.67
CA VAL A 104 -45.18 1.57 -36.37
C VAL A 104 -45.45 1.73 -34.87
N GLY A 105 -46.47 2.53 -34.51
CA GLY A 105 -46.90 2.75 -33.13
C GLY A 105 -47.15 1.43 -32.37
N PRO A 106 -47.24 1.47 -31.03
CA PRO A 106 -47.25 0.30 -30.18
C PRO A 106 -48.27 -0.74 -30.66
N THR A 107 -47.85 -1.98 -30.59
CA THR A 107 -48.49 -3.21 -31.07
C THR A 107 -49.87 -3.49 -30.48
N TRP A 108 -50.91 -2.67 -30.69
CA TRP A 108 -52.31 -3.06 -30.39
C TRP A 108 -53.31 -2.26 -31.24
N TYR A 109 -53.68 -2.76 -32.42
CA TYR A 109 -54.93 -2.39 -33.09
C TYR A 109 -55.56 -3.66 -33.70
N GLU A 110 -56.67 -4.10 -33.11
CA GLU A 110 -57.35 -5.37 -33.42
C GLU A 110 -58.28 -5.32 -34.65
N ASN A 111 -58.43 -4.20 -35.37
CA ASN A 111 -59.36 -4.15 -36.52
C ASN A 111 -58.85 -3.34 -37.73
N ASP A 112 -58.83 -4.01 -38.90
CA ASP A 112 -58.31 -3.60 -40.22
C ASP A 112 -59.00 -2.37 -40.85
N THR A 113 -60.16 -1.96 -40.32
CA THR A 113 -60.96 -0.85 -40.86
C THR A 113 -60.44 0.54 -40.46
N GLN A 114 -59.81 0.67 -39.28
CA GLN A 114 -59.25 1.94 -38.80
C GLN A 114 -57.93 2.29 -39.53
N PHE A 115 -57.17 1.27 -39.94
CA PHE A 115 -55.94 1.42 -40.71
C PHE A 115 -56.19 2.04 -42.11
N LYS A 116 -57.29 1.66 -42.77
CA LYS A 116 -57.66 2.19 -44.10
C LYS A 116 -58.11 3.65 -44.05
N GLN A 117 -58.76 4.08 -42.96
CA GLN A 117 -59.17 5.48 -42.79
C GLN A 117 -57.97 6.41 -42.53
N PHE A 118 -56.97 5.95 -41.77
CA PHE A 118 -55.74 6.72 -41.50
C PHE A 118 -54.88 6.92 -42.75
N LEU A 119 -54.68 5.85 -43.55
CA LEU A 119 -53.94 5.95 -44.82
C LEU A 119 -54.56 6.98 -45.76
N THR A 120 -55.90 7.05 -45.83
CA THR A 120 -56.60 8.00 -46.71
C THR A 120 -56.40 9.46 -46.27
N SER A 121 -56.21 9.73 -44.96
CA SER A 121 -55.95 11.08 -44.46
C SER A 121 -54.51 11.57 -44.68
N GLU A 122 -53.53 10.68 -44.59
CA GLU A 122 -52.11 11.04 -44.73
C GLU A 122 -51.72 11.30 -46.19
N PHE A 123 -52.26 10.54 -47.15
CA PHE A 123 -52.04 10.81 -48.58
C PHE A 123 -52.60 12.17 -49.04
N ARG A 124 -53.62 12.69 -48.35
CA ARG A 124 -54.22 14.00 -48.66
C ARG A 124 -53.38 15.17 -48.13
N LYS A 125 -52.58 14.93 -47.09
CA LYS A 125 -51.70 15.94 -46.47
C LYS A 125 -50.41 16.13 -47.26
N ARG A 126 -49.80 15.04 -47.73
CA ARG A 126 -48.57 15.04 -48.55
C ARG A 126 -48.72 15.81 -49.88
N ARG A 127 -49.90 15.77 -50.50
CA ARG A 127 -50.15 16.49 -51.75
C ARG A 127 -50.16 18.01 -51.59
N MET A 128 -50.44 18.54 -50.39
CA MET A 128 -50.41 19.98 -50.11
C MET A 128 -49.00 20.48 -49.73
N ASP A 129 -48.19 19.63 -49.12
CA ASP A 129 -46.81 19.98 -48.74
C ASP A 129 -45.83 19.96 -49.94
N ASP A 130 -46.11 19.14 -50.95
CA ASP A 130 -45.32 19.08 -52.20
C ASP A 130 -45.56 20.30 -53.13
N GLU A 131 -46.72 20.97 -53.05
CA GLU A 131 -46.97 22.24 -53.76
C GLU A 131 -46.29 23.44 -53.07
N ALA A 132 -46.05 23.38 -51.76
CA ALA A 132 -45.41 24.46 -50.99
C ALA A 132 -43.88 24.51 -51.16
N ASN A 133 -43.24 23.37 -51.48
CA ASN A 133 -41.78 23.27 -51.57
C ASN A 133 -41.21 23.50 -52.98
N GLY A 134 -42.05 23.77 -54.00
CA GLY A 134 -41.65 24.03 -55.38
C GLY A 134 -40.99 25.40 -55.65
N LEU A 135 -40.84 26.28 -54.65
CA LEU A 135 -40.42 27.68 -54.82
C LEU A 135 -39.07 28.03 -54.15
N ARG A 136 -38.22 27.04 -53.85
CA ARG A 136 -36.88 27.27 -53.25
C ARG A 136 -35.72 26.60 -53.99
N ARG A 137 -35.77 26.59 -55.33
CA ARG A 137 -34.61 26.26 -56.17
C ARG A 137 -34.19 27.48 -56.99
N ASP A 138 -33.57 28.45 -56.33
CA ASP A 138 -32.75 29.47 -56.97
C ASP A 138 -31.78 30.00 -55.90
N LYS A 139 -30.65 29.29 -55.73
CA LYS A 139 -29.42 29.75 -55.06
C LYS A 139 -28.36 28.65 -55.13
N GLN A 140 -27.93 28.31 -56.34
CA GLN A 140 -26.65 27.66 -56.56
C GLN A 140 -25.96 28.42 -57.67
N ASP A 141 -25.20 29.43 -57.26
CA ASP A 141 -23.97 29.89 -57.91
C ASP A 141 -23.33 30.92 -56.98
N MET A 142 -22.70 30.41 -55.91
CA MET A 142 -21.68 31.16 -55.16
C MET A 142 -20.34 30.51 -55.44
N THR A 143 -19.40 31.31 -55.91
CA THR A 143 -18.03 30.88 -56.20
C THR A 143 -17.28 30.56 -54.92
N GLU A 144 -16.27 29.70 -55.03
CA GLU A 144 -15.51 29.15 -53.90
C GLU A 144 -14.83 30.22 -53.04
N ASP A 145 -14.51 31.38 -53.62
CA ASP A 145 -13.96 32.54 -52.90
C ASP A 145 -15.00 33.27 -52.02
N GLN A 146 -16.29 33.20 -52.35
CA GLN A 146 -17.35 33.74 -51.50
C GLN A 146 -17.61 32.84 -50.29
N ARG A 147 -17.48 31.51 -50.45
CA ARG A 147 -17.58 30.57 -49.32
C ARG A 147 -16.44 30.75 -48.33
N LYS A 148 -15.20 30.92 -48.82
CA LYS A 148 -14.05 31.17 -47.94
C LYS A 148 -14.17 32.47 -47.14
N ARG A 149 -14.72 33.54 -47.73
CA ARG A 149 -14.95 34.80 -47.02
C ARG A 149 -16.09 34.73 -46.00
N GLU A 150 -17.12 33.92 -46.25
CA GLU A 150 -18.16 33.67 -45.24
C GLU A 150 -17.62 32.83 -44.09
N ASP A 151 -16.80 31.81 -44.36
CA ASP A 151 -16.19 30.97 -43.33
C ASP A 151 -15.19 31.76 -42.46
N GLU A 152 -14.41 32.66 -43.05
CA GLU A 152 -13.50 33.56 -42.31
C GLU A 152 -14.27 34.57 -41.44
N ASN A 153 -15.32 35.20 -41.96
CA ASN A 153 -16.18 36.11 -41.18
C ASN A 153 -16.95 35.37 -40.07
N ASN A 154 -17.32 34.11 -40.29
CA ASN A 154 -18.01 33.30 -39.29
C ASN A 154 -17.04 32.86 -38.18
N SER A 155 -15.80 32.53 -38.54
CA SER A 155 -14.73 32.23 -37.57
C SER A 155 -14.40 33.43 -36.68
N GLU A 156 -14.29 34.64 -37.23
CA GLU A 156 -14.06 35.86 -36.43
C GLU A 156 -15.26 36.17 -35.52
N ARG A 157 -16.50 35.96 -35.99
CA ARG A 157 -17.69 36.10 -35.14
C ARG A 157 -17.71 35.12 -33.97
N ILE A 158 -17.34 33.86 -34.21
CA ILE A 158 -17.32 32.81 -33.19
C ILE A 158 -16.24 33.09 -32.12
N MET A 159 -15.05 33.54 -32.54
CA MET A 159 -13.99 33.95 -31.61
C MET A 159 -14.39 35.17 -30.78
N THR A 160 -15.08 36.14 -31.38
CA THR A 160 -15.55 37.34 -30.67
C THR A 160 -16.71 37.04 -29.69
N GLU A 161 -17.53 36.02 -29.94
CA GLU A 161 -18.54 35.55 -28.97
C GLU A 161 -17.94 34.70 -27.85
N LEU A 162 -16.91 33.90 -28.13
CA LEU A 162 -16.22 33.08 -27.13
C LEU A 162 -15.54 33.94 -26.05
N ASP A 163 -14.91 35.06 -26.43
CA ASP A 163 -14.30 35.97 -25.45
C ASP A 163 -15.33 36.77 -24.65
N LYS A 164 -16.53 37.03 -25.20
CA LYS A 164 -17.63 37.68 -24.47
C LYS A 164 -18.30 36.76 -23.45
N ASN A 165 -18.25 35.44 -23.64
CA ASN A 165 -18.90 34.47 -22.76
C ASN A 165 -18.00 33.90 -21.65
N LYS A 166 -16.70 34.19 -21.65
CA LYS A 166 -15.72 33.68 -20.67
C LYS A 166 -15.94 34.16 -19.23
N HIS A 167 -16.74 35.22 -19.01
CA HIS A 167 -17.04 35.77 -17.69
C HIS A 167 -18.45 35.41 -17.14
N LYS A 168 -19.16 34.46 -17.77
CA LYS A 168 -20.51 34.06 -17.32
C LYS A 168 -20.72 32.53 -17.28
N LEU A 169 -19.79 31.79 -16.67
CA LEU A 169 -20.02 30.36 -16.42
C LEU A 169 -20.29 30.11 -14.94
N ASP A 170 -21.56 29.84 -14.67
CA ASP A 170 -22.06 29.27 -13.42
C ASP A 170 -21.52 27.83 -13.28
N PRO A 171 -20.83 27.49 -12.16
CA PRO A 171 -20.24 26.18 -11.94
C PRO A 171 -21.25 25.03 -11.82
N ASN A 172 -22.57 25.30 -11.87
CA ASN A 172 -23.62 24.29 -11.88
C ASN A 172 -24.27 24.03 -13.26
N SER A 173 -23.69 24.52 -14.35
CA SER A 173 -24.21 24.20 -15.69
C SER A 173 -23.70 22.85 -16.21
N ASP A 174 -24.66 21.96 -16.47
CA ASP A 174 -24.51 20.58 -16.95
C ASP A 174 -23.68 20.49 -18.25
N PRO A 175 -22.55 19.75 -18.27
CA PRO A 175 -21.63 19.68 -19.40
C PRO A 175 -22.17 18.93 -20.63
N PHE A 176 -23.41 18.42 -20.61
CA PHE A 176 -23.95 17.59 -21.70
C PHE A 176 -24.59 18.33 -22.89
N LYS A 177 -24.52 19.67 -22.97
CA LYS A 177 -25.28 20.45 -23.96
C LYS A 177 -24.54 20.96 -25.21
N LEU A 178 -23.41 20.34 -25.57
CA LEU A 178 -22.77 20.55 -26.88
C LEU A 178 -22.47 19.20 -27.54
N LYS A 179 -23.52 18.51 -28.00
CA LYS A 179 -23.39 17.49 -29.05
C LYS A 179 -23.79 18.11 -30.38
N GLU A 180 -22.76 18.26 -31.22
CA GLU A 180 -22.80 18.30 -32.69
C GLU A 180 -24.17 18.03 -33.31
N GLN A 181 -24.65 19.00 -34.08
CA GLN A 181 -25.71 18.82 -35.07
C GLN A 181 -25.17 17.96 -36.22
N PHE A 182 -25.04 16.65 -36.01
CA PHE A 182 -25.18 15.73 -37.12
C PHE A 182 -26.66 15.68 -37.45
N GLU A 183 -26.99 16.02 -38.69
CA GLU A 183 -28.28 15.75 -39.30
C GLU A 183 -28.51 14.23 -39.25
N VAL A 184 -29.08 13.75 -38.14
CA VAL A 184 -29.63 12.41 -38.05
C VAL A 184 -30.82 12.45 -38.98
N THR A 185 -30.59 12.05 -40.23
CA THR A 185 -31.67 11.69 -41.15
C THR A 185 -32.53 10.71 -40.39
N LEU A 186 -33.72 11.16 -39.98
CA LEU A 186 -34.68 10.30 -39.29
C LEU A 186 -34.86 9.09 -40.20
N PRO A 187 -34.65 7.87 -39.70
CA PRO A 187 -34.77 6.68 -40.52
C PRO A 187 -36.16 6.67 -41.16
N GLU A 188 -36.22 6.32 -42.45
CA GLU A 188 -37.49 6.25 -43.16
C GLU A 188 -38.44 5.32 -42.39
N PHE A 189 -39.68 5.78 -42.23
CA PHE A 189 -40.73 5.05 -41.52
C PHE A 189 -40.85 3.63 -42.09
N GLY A 190 -40.76 2.60 -41.24
CA GLY A 190 -40.78 1.21 -41.68
C GLY A 190 -39.41 0.52 -41.81
N GLU A 191 -38.29 1.21 -41.56
CA GLU A 191 -36.98 0.53 -41.53
C GLU A 191 -36.79 -0.34 -40.26
N PRO A 192 -36.24 -1.56 -40.40
CA PRO A 192 -35.91 -2.39 -39.25
C PRO A 192 -34.75 -1.78 -38.44
N VAL A 193 -34.95 -1.66 -37.12
CA VAL A 193 -33.91 -1.34 -36.15
C VAL A 193 -32.98 -2.54 -36.03
N MET A 194 -31.84 -2.45 -36.69
CA MET A 194 -30.81 -3.47 -36.61
C MET A 194 -29.94 -3.27 -35.37
N ALA A 195 -29.52 -4.38 -34.76
CA ALA A 195 -28.43 -4.37 -33.80
C ALA A 195 -27.19 -3.72 -34.41
N ARG A 196 -26.35 -3.06 -33.60
CA ARG A 196 -25.16 -2.34 -34.08
C ARG A 196 -24.22 -3.24 -34.89
N TRP A 197 -23.98 -4.48 -34.41
CA TRP A 197 -23.20 -5.47 -35.13
C TRP A 197 -23.83 -5.82 -36.50
N ALA A 198 -25.15 -6.03 -36.55
CA ALA A 198 -25.87 -6.30 -37.79
C ALA A 198 -25.85 -5.10 -38.74
N PHE A 199 -25.95 -3.88 -38.22
CA PHE A 199 -25.81 -2.65 -39.00
C PHE A 199 -24.43 -2.58 -39.68
N ILE A 200 -23.35 -2.80 -38.92
CA ILE A 200 -21.97 -2.83 -39.44
C ILE A 200 -21.84 -3.95 -40.49
N ALA A 201 -22.40 -5.14 -40.22
CA ALA A 201 -22.26 -6.30 -41.08
C ALA A 201 -23.00 -6.17 -42.42
N PHE A 202 -24.23 -5.65 -42.44
CA PHE A 202 -25.16 -5.80 -43.57
C PHE A 202 -25.41 -4.54 -44.39
N LYS A 203 -25.27 -3.32 -43.84
CA LYS A 203 -25.51 -2.07 -44.58
C LYS A 203 -24.29 -1.67 -45.45
N ARG A 204 -23.99 -2.46 -46.50
CA ARG A 204 -22.75 -2.37 -47.31
C ARG A 204 -22.74 -1.29 -48.41
N SER A 205 -23.75 -0.42 -48.52
CA SER A 205 -23.73 0.62 -49.54
C SER A 205 -22.59 1.61 -49.32
N GLU A 206 -22.02 2.13 -50.41
CA GLU A 206 -20.91 3.09 -50.36
C GLU A 206 -21.31 4.37 -49.60
N HIS A 207 -22.54 4.84 -49.83
CA HIS A 207 -23.15 5.96 -49.10
C HIS A 207 -23.25 5.72 -47.59
N GLN A 208 -23.28 4.46 -47.12
CA GLN A 208 -23.37 4.11 -45.69
C GLN A 208 -22.01 3.69 -45.09
N ALA A 209 -20.92 3.69 -45.86
CA ALA A 209 -19.60 3.30 -45.36
C ALA A 209 -19.15 4.19 -44.18
N LYS A 210 -19.36 5.52 -44.28
CA LYS A 210 -19.04 6.47 -43.21
C LYS A 210 -19.86 6.20 -41.94
N ALA A 211 -21.16 5.95 -42.09
CA ALA A 211 -22.04 5.64 -40.97
C ALA A 211 -21.65 4.33 -40.27
N ARG A 212 -21.31 3.28 -41.03
CA ARG A 212 -20.84 2.01 -40.47
C ARG A 212 -19.53 2.15 -39.71
N SER A 213 -18.55 2.84 -40.29
CA SER A 213 -17.28 3.11 -39.61
C SER A 213 -17.52 3.86 -38.31
N GLY A 214 -18.38 4.88 -38.31
CA GLY A 214 -18.73 5.62 -37.09
C GLY A 214 -19.40 4.75 -36.02
N VAL A 215 -20.30 3.83 -36.39
CA VAL A 215 -20.93 2.89 -35.44
C VAL A 215 -19.92 1.87 -34.91
N ALA A 216 -19.04 1.35 -35.76
CA ALA A 216 -18.00 0.40 -35.37
C ALA A 216 -16.98 1.04 -34.40
N THR A 217 -16.51 2.25 -34.70
CA THR A 217 -15.60 2.99 -33.81
C THR A 217 -16.24 3.25 -32.45
N ARG A 218 -17.47 3.78 -32.40
CA ARG A 218 -18.18 4.01 -31.13
C ARG A 218 -18.36 2.74 -30.30
N GLN A 219 -18.66 1.61 -30.95
CA GLN A 219 -18.83 0.35 -30.23
C GLN A 219 -17.49 -0.17 -29.68
N LEU A 220 -16.38 0.02 -30.38
CA LEU A 220 -15.05 -0.29 -29.84
C LEU A 220 -14.67 0.63 -28.69
N ASP A 221 -14.95 1.94 -28.81
CA ASP A 221 -14.69 2.93 -27.76
C ASP A 221 -15.48 2.61 -26.49
N GLU A 222 -16.78 2.30 -26.59
CA GLU A 222 -17.62 1.91 -25.44
C GLU A 222 -17.12 0.65 -24.73
N ILE A 223 -16.56 -0.32 -25.48
CA ILE A 223 -16.03 -1.56 -24.89
C ILE A 223 -14.70 -1.30 -24.19
N GLU A 224 -13.85 -0.46 -24.79
CA GLU A 224 -12.58 -0.09 -24.19
C GLU A 224 -12.81 0.77 -22.94
N GLU A 225 -13.76 1.70 -22.95
CA GLU A 225 -14.18 2.47 -21.77
C GLU A 225 -14.68 1.53 -20.66
N ALA A 226 -15.58 0.58 -20.97
CA ALA A 226 -16.06 -0.39 -19.98
C ALA A 226 -14.94 -1.31 -19.44
N ARG A 227 -13.94 -1.65 -20.27
CA ARG A 227 -12.76 -2.42 -19.84
C ARG A 227 -11.92 -1.60 -18.85
N LEU A 228 -11.65 -0.34 -19.18
CA LEU A 228 -10.90 0.58 -18.33
C LEU A 228 -11.63 0.85 -17.01
N GLU A 229 -12.95 1.07 -17.04
CA GLU A 229 -13.77 1.25 -15.84
C GLU A 229 -13.73 0.01 -14.93
N LYS A 230 -13.80 -1.20 -15.51
CA LYS A 230 -13.71 -2.45 -14.74
C LYS A 230 -12.32 -2.63 -14.10
N GLU A 231 -11.26 -2.35 -14.85
CA GLU A 231 -9.88 -2.40 -14.35
C GLU A 231 -9.63 -1.37 -13.24
N GLU A 232 -10.16 -0.15 -13.41
CA GLU A 232 -10.09 0.89 -12.38
C GLU A 232 -10.90 0.52 -11.15
N ALA A 233 -12.13 0.00 -11.30
CA ALA A 233 -12.95 -0.45 -10.19
C ALA A 233 -12.29 -1.61 -9.41
N GLU A 234 -11.66 -2.56 -10.11
CA GLU A 234 -10.89 -3.62 -9.46
C GLU A 234 -9.67 -3.08 -8.73
N LYS A 235 -8.93 -2.16 -9.34
CA LYS A 235 -7.80 -1.49 -8.70
C LYS A 235 -8.23 -0.73 -7.45
N GLN A 236 -9.34 0.01 -7.51
CA GLN A 236 -9.92 0.72 -6.37
C GLN A 236 -10.37 -0.25 -5.27
N ARG A 237 -10.94 -1.40 -5.63
CA ARG A 237 -11.29 -2.45 -4.66
C ARG A 237 -10.04 -2.97 -3.94
N ARG A 238 -8.97 -3.29 -4.69
CA ARG A 238 -7.69 -3.75 -4.12
C ARG A 238 -7.06 -2.70 -3.20
N LEU A 239 -7.11 -1.42 -3.58
CA LEU A 239 -6.62 -0.31 -2.73
C LEU A 239 -7.43 -0.18 -1.44
N LYS A 240 -8.76 -0.31 -1.50
CA LYS A 240 -9.63 -0.28 -0.32
C LYS A 240 -9.36 -1.46 0.60
N GLU A 241 -9.25 -2.67 0.07
CA GLU A 241 -8.91 -3.88 0.84
C GLU A 241 -7.54 -3.75 1.51
N ALA A 242 -6.53 -3.23 0.79
CA ALA A 242 -5.21 -2.94 1.35
C ALA A 242 -5.28 -1.90 2.46
N ALA A 243 -6.03 -0.81 2.27
CA ALA A 243 -6.20 0.24 3.29
C ALA A 243 -6.83 -0.29 4.58
N THR A 244 -7.85 -1.16 4.48
CA THR A 244 -8.44 -1.82 5.66
C THR A 244 -7.43 -2.70 6.38
N LYS A 245 -6.69 -3.53 5.64
CA LYS A 245 -5.63 -4.39 6.19
C LYS A 245 -4.53 -3.58 6.91
N VAL A 246 -4.08 -2.49 6.28
CA VAL A 246 -3.09 -1.57 6.86
C VAL A 246 -3.62 -0.93 8.13
N TRP A 247 -4.87 -0.47 8.13
CA TRP A 247 -5.48 0.15 9.31
C TRP A 247 -5.56 -0.82 10.50
N GLU A 248 -5.99 -2.07 10.26
CA GLU A 248 -6.02 -3.12 11.28
C GLU A 248 -4.63 -3.38 11.86
N MET A 249 -3.62 -3.52 10.99
CA MET A 249 -2.24 -3.77 11.43
C MET A 249 -1.65 -2.57 12.18
N ARG A 250 -2.04 -1.34 11.80
CA ARG A 250 -1.65 -0.11 12.49
C ARG A 250 -2.17 -0.08 13.93
N GLN A 251 -3.35 -0.67 14.21
CA GLN A 251 -3.85 -0.80 15.58
C GLN A 251 -3.02 -1.80 16.38
N VAL A 252 -2.64 -2.93 15.78
CA VAL A 252 -1.78 -3.95 16.43
C VAL A 252 -0.39 -3.38 16.73
N MET A 253 0.20 -2.66 15.78
CA MET A 253 1.54 -2.08 15.90
C MET A 253 1.56 -0.76 16.68
N LYS A 254 0.41 -0.21 17.09
CA LYS A 254 0.32 1.13 17.69
C LYS A 254 1.35 1.38 18.81
N PRO A 255 1.61 0.46 19.76
CA PRO A 255 2.61 0.67 20.80
C PRO A 255 4.06 0.79 20.28
N GLN A 256 4.33 0.24 19.09
CA GLN A 256 5.64 0.26 18.45
C GLN A 256 5.80 1.40 17.46
N LEU A 257 4.72 2.08 17.06
CA LEU A 257 4.81 3.21 16.16
C LEU A 257 5.30 4.44 16.92
N ARG A 258 6.09 5.27 16.23
CA ARG A 258 6.64 6.51 16.79
C ARG A 258 5.50 7.44 17.24
N ASP A 259 5.48 7.75 18.52
CA ASP A 259 4.56 8.70 19.15
C ASP A 259 5.38 9.74 19.92
N GLU A 260 5.48 10.95 19.34
CA GLU A 260 6.27 12.04 19.93
C GLU A 260 5.71 12.50 21.28
N ALA A 261 4.39 12.40 21.50
CA ALA A 261 3.77 12.78 22.76
C ALA A 261 4.09 11.77 23.86
N LEU A 262 4.07 10.47 23.54
CA LEU A 262 4.47 9.42 24.49
C LEU A 262 5.95 9.51 24.82
N ALA A 263 6.81 9.78 23.83
CA ALA A 263 8.24 9.98 24.06
C ALA A 263 8.52 11.18 24.98
N GLU A 264 7.77 12.28 24.81
CA GLU A 264 7.83 13.42 25.73
C GLU A 264 7.36 13.05 27.13
N GLU A 265 6.26 12.31 27.27
CA GLU A 265 5.73 11.84 28.56
C GLU A 265 6.75 10.98 29.31
N VAL A 266 7.33 9.97 28.65
CA VAL A 266 8.34 9.09 29.23
C VAL A 266 9.59 9.89 29.60
N MET A 267 10.09 10.77 28.73
CA MET A 267 11.23 11.63 29.06
C MET A 267 10.94 12.55 30.25
N MET A 268 9.70 13.02 30.41
CA MET A 268 9.29 13.84 31.54
C MET A 268 9.26 13.06 32.86
N GLU A 269 8.85 11.79 32.82
CA GLU A 269 8.95 10.87 33.94
C GLU A 269 10.42 10.64 34.34
N GLU A 270 11.28 10.29 33.39
CA GLU A 270 12.71 10.10 33.61
C GLU A 270 13.38 11.39 34.12
N TRP A 271 13.01 12.56 33.61
CA TRP A 271 13.46 13.84 34.13
C TRP A 271 13.08 14.02 35.61
N GLY A 272 11.88 13.59 36.00
CA GLY A 272 11.45 13.55 37.40
C GLY A 272 12.40 12.72 38.26
N HIS A 273 12.80 11.54 37.78
CA HIS A 273 13.80 10.70 38.45
C HIS A 273 15.18 11.37 38.53
N MET A 274 15.65 12.01 37.46
CA MET A 274 16.94 12.74 37.44
C MET A 274 17.02 13.89 38.44
N THR A 275 15.89 14.50 38.81
CA THR A 275 15.84 15.58 39.80
C THR A 275 15.86 15.07 41.25
N LYS A 276 15.62 13.78 41.48
CA LYS A 276 15.76 13.19 42.81
C LYS A 276 17.24 13.19 43.23
N GLY A 277 17.53 13.48 44.49
CA GLY A 277 18.91 13.47 45.02
C GLY A 277 19.79 14.66 44.59
N ALA A 278 19.23 15.67 43.90
CA ALA A 278 19.93 16.88 43.47
C ALA A 278 21.21 16.62 42.65
N ILE A 279 21.28 15.50 41.92
CA ILE A 279 22.45 15.13 41.09
C ILE A 279 22.57 16.11 39.92
N ILE A 280 21.46 16.37 39.21
CA ILE A 280 21.44 17.34 38.11
C ILE A 280 21.80 18.76 38.58
N ASP A 281 21.45 19.14 39.81
CA ASP A 281 21.83 20.43 40.40
C ASP A 281 23.34 20.54 40.66
N LYS A 282 24.01 19.43 40.96
CA LYS A 282 25.47 19.38 41.11
C LYS A 282 26.17 19.52 39.76
N ILE A 283 25.67 18.85 38.73
CA ILE A 283 26.24 18.89 37.37
C ILE A 283 26.00 20.25 36.72
N CYS A 284 24.76 20.76 36.84
CA CYS A 284 24.32 22.00 36.22
C CYS A 284 23.44 22.84 37.18
N PRO A 285 24.05 23.70 38.02
CA PRO A 285 23.31 24.49 39.02
C PRO A 285 22.34 25.54 38.44
N SER A 286 22.50 25.92 37.17
CA SER A 286 21.67 26.94 36.54
C SER A 286 20.36 26.34 36.04
N MET A 287 19.23 26.74 36.64
CA MET A 287 17.88 26.31 36.22
C MET A 287 17.59 26.62 34.73
N MET A 288 18.13 27.73 34.22
CA MET A 288 17.98 28.08 32.80
C MET A 288 18.71 27.08 31.89
N GLU A 289 19.89 26.61 32.29
CA GLU A 289 20.66 25.62 31.52
C GLU A 289 20.04 24.22 31.67
N GLN A 290 19.53 23.86 32.86
CA GLN A 290 18.76 22.62 33.05
C GLN A 290 17.54 22.57 32.12
N ASN A 291 16.80 23.67 31.97
CA ASN A 291 15.68 23.75 31.03
C ASN A 291 16.10 23.58 29.55
N LYS A 292 17.31 24.04 29.19
CA LYS A 292 17.85 23.80 27.84
C LYS A 292 18.21 22.33 27.63
N ILE A 293 18.91 21.73 28.60
CA ILE A 293 19.23 20.29 28.60
C ILE A 293 17.95 19.46 28.50
N LYS A 294 16.92 19.81 29.28
CA LYS A 294 15.62 19.14 29.23
C LYS A 294 14.99 19.17 27.83
N ARG A 295 14.94 20.34 27.19
CA ARG A 295 14.42 20.48 25.81
C ARG A 295 15.24 19.69 24.80
N PHE A 296 16.56 19.71 24.97
CA PHE A 296 17.47 18.90 24.15
C PHE A 296 17.16 17.41 24.29
N LEU A 297 16.99 16.92 25.52
CA LEU A 297 16.66 15.53 25.79
C LEU A 297 15.28 15.15 25.25
N ILE A 298 14.24 15.96 25.43
CA ILE A 298 12.91 15.71 24.83
C ILE A 298 13.02 15.54 23.30
N THR A 299 13.82 16.38 22.66
CA THR A 299 14.00 16.34 21.19
C THR A 299 14.78 15.11 20.72
N ASN A 300 15.69 14.59 21.54
CA ASN A 300 16.59 13.50 21.19
C ASN A 300 16.38 12.24 22.05
N PHE A 301 15.25 12.11 22.74
CA PHE A 301 15.05 11.05 23.72
C PHE A 301 15.04 9.68 23.05
N GLU A 302 14.21 9.50 22.03
CA GLU A 302 14.08 8.25 21.28
C GLU A 302 15.42 7.70 20.76
N PRO A 303 16.26 8.48 20.02
CA PRO A 303 17.55 7.97 19.56
C PRO A 303 18.56 7.70 20.70
N ILE A 304 18.51 8.47 21.80
CA ILE A 304 19.38 8.22 22.97
C ILE A 304 18.93 6.99 23.77
N ALA A 305 17.62 6.80 23.95
CA ALA A 305 17.04 5.63 24.60
C ALA A 305 17.33 4.36 23.79
N GLU A 306 17.28 4.44 22.46
CA GLU A 306 17.67 3.31 21.63
C GLU A 306 19.17 2.97 21.74
N MET A 307 20.04 3.99 21.76
CA MET A 307 21.46 3.79 22.01
C MET A 307 21.71 3.09 23.36
N TYR A 308 20.96 3.48 24.39
CA TYR A 308 21.01 2.87 25.71
C TYR A 308 20.61 1.40 25.66
N LYS A 309 19.44 1.05 25.09
CA LYS A 309 18.97 -0.34 24.94
C LYS A 309 19.96 -1.20 24.17
N HIS A 310 20.49 -0.66 23.07
CA HIS A 310 21.51 -1.36 22.28
C HIS A 310 22.76 -1.69 23.10
N ALA A 311 23.21 -0.76 23.96
CA ALA A 311 24.38 -0.96 24.81
C ALA A 311 24.10 -1.93 25.97
N ALA A 312 22.92 -1.84 26.60
CA ALA A 312 22.48 -2.73 27.68
C ALA A 312 22.42 -4.19 27.22
N ALA A 313 22.03 -4.43 25.97
CA ALA A 313 21.92 -5.79 25.42
C ALA A 313 23.25 -6.48 25.06
N VAL A 314 24.41 -5.81 25.23
CA VAL A 314 25.73 -6.38 24.90
C VAL A 314 26.19 -7.42 25.92
N GLY A 315 25.84 -7.27 27.20
CA GLY A 315 26.20 -8.21 28.25
C GLY A 315 25.50 -9.57 28.13
N SER A 316 26.14 -10.63 28.64
CA SER A 316 25.56 -11.97 28.68
C SER A 316 24.66 -12.21 29.90
N ASP A 317 24.92 -11.49 31.01
CA ASP A 317 24.43 -11.86 32.34
C ASP A 317 23.47 -10.82 32.95
N ALA A 318 23.47 -9.57 32.46
CA ALA A 318 22.61 -8.49 32.94
C ALA A 318 21.24 -8.49 32.23
N GLY A 319 20.24 -7.86 32.87
CA GLY A 319 18.94 -7.57 32.27
C GLY A 319 19.09 -6.76 30.98
N THR A 320 18.07 -6.75 30.12
CA THR A 320 18.07 -5.99 28.86
C THR A 320 17.79 -4.50 29.06
N ASP A 321 17.61 -4.07 30.32
CA ASP A 321 17.07 -2.80 30.76
C ASP A 321 17.97 -1.98 31.66
N THR A 322 19.17 -2.49 31.95
CA THR A 322 20.14 -1.83 32.79
C THR A 322 21.51 -1.90 32.14
N LEU A 323 22.37 -0.94 32.45
CA LEU A 323 23.68 -0.80 31.82
C LEU A 323 24.79 -0.86 32.88
N ASN A 324 25.57 -1.93 32.87
CA ASN A 324 26.70 -2.04 33.79
C ASN A 324 27.90 -1.17 33.34
N PHE A 325 28.90 -1.02 34.21
CA PHE A 325 30.07 -0.18 33.93
C PHE A 325 30.85 -0.61 32.67
N VAL A 326 30.94 -1.92 32.42
CA VAL A 326 31.69 -2.44 31.26
C VAL A 326 30.98 -2.07 29.97
N GLU A 327 29.66 -2.23 29.91
CA GLU A 327 28.84 -1.86 28.76
C GLU A 327 28.85 -0.35 28.53
N PHE A 328 28.68 0.45 29.60
CA PHE A 328 28.77 1.91 29.51
C PHE A 328 30.12 2.34 28.95
N LYS A 329 31.23 1.77 29.45
CA LYS A 329 32.56 2.07 28.94
C LYS A 329 32.74 1.62 27.48
N ASN A 330 32.22 0.46 27.09
CA ASN A 330 32.29 -0.02 25.70
C ASN A 330 31.53 0.92 24.76
N LEU A 331 30.33 1.36 25.14
CA LEU A 331 29.56 2.35 24.40
C LEU A 331 30.34 3.65 24.20
N LEU A 332 31.02 4.16 25.24
CA LEU A 332 31.83 5.38 25.11
C LEU A 332 33.03 5.21 24.17
N ASN A 333 33.62 4.01 24.13
CA ASN A 333 34.70 3.70 23.19
C ASN A 333 34.17 3.59 21.75
N GLU A 334 33.08 2.87 21.53
CA GLU A 334 32.52 2.63 20.20
C GLU A 334 31.93 3.89 19.57
N SER A 335 31.36 4.78 20.39
CA SER A 335 30.91 6.11 19.96
C SER A 335 32.05 7.10 19.73
N ASN A 336 33.29 6.73 20.06
CA ASN A 336 34.46 7.61 20.08
C ASN A 336 34.33 8.82 21.03
N ALA A 337 33.37 8.81 21.96
CA ALA A 337 33.14 9.90 22.91
C ALA A 337 34.38 10.22 23.77
N ILE A 338 35.23 9.23 24.00
CA ILE A 338 36.42 9.34 24.85
C ILE A 338 37.75 9.16 24.08
N VAL A 339 37.70 9.10 22.75
CA VAL A 339 38.90 8.94 21.92
C VAL A 339 39.75 10.21 21.92
N GLY A 340 41.06 10.06 22.11
CA GLY A 340 42.01 11.18 22.17
C GLY A 340 42.20 11.79 23.57
N HIS A 341 41.52 11.24 24.57
CA HIS A 341 41.73 11.62 25.97
C HIS A 341 42.80 10.72 26.64
N GLY A 342 43.52 11.25 27.62
CA GLY A 342 44.65 10.56 28.26
C GLY A 342 44.26 9.32 29.08
N SER A 343 45.22 8.49 29.46
CA SER A 343 45.02 7.21 30.19
C SER A 343 44.17 7.32 31.46
N ASN A 344 44.20 8.48 32.12
CA ASN A 344 43.49 8.74 33.37
C ASN A 344 41.98 8.89 33.18
N ILE A 345 41.47 9.00 31.95
CA ILE A 345 40.04 9.18 31.70
C ILE A 345 39.20 8.01 32.25
N ASN A 346 39.78 6.81 32.37
CA ASN A 346 39.07 5.66 32.92
C ASN A 346 38.65 5.87 34.38
N GLU A 347 39.48 6.51 35.20
CA GLU A 347 39.16 6.81 36.60
C GLU A 347 38.05 7.85 36.68
N ASP A 348 38.09 8.86 35.81
CA ASP A 348 37.06 9.90 35.73
C ASP A 348 35.72 9.32 35.23
N ILE A 349 35.70 8.43 34.23
CA ILE A 349 34.48 7.73 33.77
C ILE A 349 33.92 6.84 34.87
N GLN A 350 34.78 6.11 35.59
CA GLN A 350 34.36 5.29 36.72
C GLN A 350 33.71 6.13 37.81
N LYS A 351 34.29 7.30 38.09
CA LYS A 351 33.73 8.26 39.04
C LYS A 351 32.37 8.78 38.58
N ILE A 352 32.24 9.21 37.32
CA ILE A 352 30.96 9.67 36.74
C ILE A 352 29.90 8.57 36.86
N PHE A 353 30.23 7.33 36.51
CA PHE A 353 29.34 6.18 36.63
C PHE A 353 28.79 6.01 38.05
N LEU A 354 29.67 6.07 39.06
CA LEU A 354 29.28 5.91 40.47
C LEU A 354 28.48 7.10 41.00
N GLU A 355 28.79 8.33 40.55
CA GLU A 355 28.14 9.56 41.03
C GLU A 355 26.74 9.79 40.44
N CYS A 356 26.40 9.15 39.32
CA CYS A 356 25.12 9.32 38.64
C CYS A 356 23.99 8.42 39.17
N HIS A 357 24.28 7.52 40.12
CA HIS A 357 23.26 6.66 40.70
C HIS A 357 22.31 7.45 41.61
N VAL A 358 21.01 7.34 41.35
CA VAL A 358 19.96 8.00 42.15
C VAL A 358 19.63 7.11 43.34
N GLN A 359 20.18 7.45 44.51
CA GLN A 359 19.87 6.71 45.74
C GLN A 359 18.44 7.02 46.22
N ASP A 360 17.55 6.04 46.13
CA ASP A 360 16.29 6.09 46.87
C ASP A 360 16.57 5.99 48.37
N ALA A 361 15.78 6.69 49.19
CA ALA A 361 15.97 6.80 50.65
C ALA A 361 16.01 5.44 51.38
N GLU A 362 15.46 4.40 50.76
CA GLU A 362 15.41 3.04 51.28
C GLU A 362 16.65 2.21 50.92
N THR A 363 17.32 2.54 49.81
CA THR A 363 18.53 1.88 49.31
C THR A 363 19.78 2.63 49.75
N VAL A 364 20.03 2.67 51.07
CA VAL A 364 21.30 3.14 51.64
C VAL A 364 22.39 2.07 51.47
N GLY A 365 22.52 1.53 50.25
CA GLY A 365 23.58 0.63 49.84
C GLY A 365 24.77 1.42 49.32
N GLN A 366 25.98 0.89 49.54
CA GLN A 366 27.17 1.43 48.89
C GLN A 366 27.09 1.12 47.39
N VAL A 367 27.01 2.16 46.55
CA VAL A 367 27.07 2.03 45.09
C VAL A 367 28.42 1.43 44.71
N THR A 368 28.41 0.37 43.91
CA THR A 368 29.63 -0.33 43.47
C THR A 368 29.71 -0.37 41.96
N LEU A 369 30.80 -0.89 41.41
CA LEU A 369 30.92 -1.11 39.95
C LEU A 369 30.02 -2.24 39.42
N GLN A 370 29.40 -3.00 40.32
CA GLN A 370 28.39 -3.99 39.97
C GLN A 370 26.98 -3.40 39.95
N SER A 371 26.82 -2.16 40.40
CA SER A 371 25.57 -1.43 40.23
C SER A 371 25.36 -1.18 38.73
N GLU A 372 24.09 -1.17 38.30
CA GLU A 372 23.70 -1.03 36.90
C GLU A 372 22.94 0.28 36.75
N LEU A 373 23.19 1.00 35.65
CA LEU A 373 22.52 2.27 35.38
C LEU A 373 21.16 2.03 34.73
N HIS A 374 20.12 2.61 35.33
CA HIS A 374 18.84 2.83 34.66
C HIS A 374 18.93 3.96 33.62
N ILE A 375 17.91 4.11 32.77
CA ILE A 375 17.91 5.12 31.69
C ILE A 375 18.12 6.55 32.22
N HIS A 376 17.44 6.99 33.28
CA HIS A 376 17.68 8.33 33.86
C HIS A 376 19.11 8.51 34.40
N GLU A 377 19.71 7.47 34.99
CA GLU A 377 21.08 7.51 35.51
C GLU A 377 22.09 7.55 34.35
N PHE A 378 21.80 6.82 33.26
CA PHE A 378 22.55 6.90 32.02
C PHE A 378 22.47 8.30 31.40
N LEU A 379 21.29 8.93 31.36
CA LEU A 379 21.14 10.31 30.89
C LEU A 379 21.96 11.29 31.74
N LEU A 380 21.96 11.14 33.07
CA LEU A 380 22.82 11.91 33.98
C LEU A 380 24.30 11.70 33.67
N ALA A 381 24.73 10.45 33.45
CA ALA A 381 26.11 10.11 33.13
C ALA A 381 26.57 10.73 31.81
N ILE A 382 25.70 10.80 30.79
CA ILE A 382 25.99 11.47 29.52
C ILE A 382 26.11 12.99 29.69
N ILE A 383 25.26 13.62 30.51
CA ILE A 383 25.35 15.06 30.81
C ILE A 383 26.64 15.38 31.56
N ASP A 384 26.95 14.63 32.61
CA ASP A 384 28.16 14.84 33.41
C ASP A 384 29.42 14.57 32.59
N LEU A 385 29.43 13.53 31.76
CA LEU A 385 30.51 13.27 30.81
C LEU A 385 30.69 14.43 29.83
N ALA A 386 29.60 14.98 29.29
CA ALA A 386 29.69 16.12 28.37
C ALA A 386 30.32 17.34 29.04
N VAL A 387 29.88 17.67 30.27
CA VAL A 387 30.44 18.76 31.08
C VAL A 387 31.91 18.49 31.41
N PHE A 388 32.25 17.26 31.80
CA PHE A 388 33.61 16.85 32.13
C PHE A 388 34.56 17.03 30.93
N LEU A 389 34.20 16.47 29.77
CA LEU A 389 35.06 16.48 28.58
C LEU A 389 35.23 17.89 28.00
N ASN A 390 34.14 18.64 27.89
CA ASN A 390 34.14 19.91 27.16
C ASN A 390 34.42 21.14 28.04
N ILE A 391 34.20 21.06 29.36
CA ILE A 391 34.38 22.18 30.29
C ILE A 391 35.54 21.87 31.25
N SER A 392 35.42 20.82 32.07
CA SER A 392 36.37 20.55 33.16
C SER A 392 37.77 20.17 32.65
N LEU A 393 37.86 19.27 31.67
CA LEU A 393 39.14 18.82 31.11
C LEU A 393 39.81 19.92 30.29
N ALA A 394 39.03 20.71 29.55
CA ALA A 394 39.52 21.86 28.79
C ALA A 394 40.19 22.90 29.72
N GLN A 395 39.66 23.10 30.93
CA GLN A 395 40.26 23.98 31.93
C GLN A 395 41.57 23.42 32.51
N LYS A 396 41.69 22.09 32.69
CA LYS A 396 42.92 21.43 33.16
C LYS A 396 44.04 21.52 32.10
N GLY A 397 43.74 21.25 30.83
CA GLY A 397 44.72 21.25 29.73
C GLY A 397 45.19 22.64 29.29
N GLY A 398 44.36 23.67 29.47
CA GLY A 398 44.67 25.06 29.07
C GLY A 398 45.75 25.77 29.90
N ARG A 399 46.32 25.12 30.91
CA ARG A 399 47.40 25.68 31.76
C ARG A 399 48.81 25.47 31.21
N SER A 400 48.98 24.84 30.04
CA SER A 400 50.26 24.86 29.33
C SER A 400 50.68 26.31 29.04
N SER A 401 51.65 26.81 29.81
CA SER A 401 52.17 28.19 29.76
C SER A 401 52.62 28.61 28.36
N VAL A 402 52.91 27.63 27.49
CA VAL A 402 53.40 27.83 26.12
C VAL A 402 52.31 28.37 25.17
N ALA A 403 51.06 27.90 25.28
CA ALA A 403 49.98 28.38 24.40
C ALA A 403 49.58 29.83 24.71
N LYS A 404 49.69 30.23 25.98
CA LYS A 404 49.41 31.59 26.45
C LYS A 404 50.46 32.60 25.94
N ALA A 405 51.72 32.16 25.77
CA ALA A 405 52.80 32.97 25.22
C ALA A 405 52.65 33.26 23.72
N ARG A 406 51.86 32.47 22.98
CA ARG A 406 51.69 32.60 21.52
C ARG A 406 50.43 33.37 21.09
N GLY A 407 49.73 34.05 22.00
CA GLY A 407 48.57 34.88 21.65
C GLY A 407 47.36 34.10 21.12
N GLY A 408 47.22 32.81 21.47
CA GLY A 408 46.07 32.01 21.08
C GLY A 408 44.75 32.63 21.57
N LYS A 409 43.77 32.76 20.67
CA LYS A 409 42.42 33.21 21.03
C LYS A 409 41.89 32.35 22.18
N LYS A 410 41.37 32.98 23.25
CA LYS A 410 40.72 32.25 24.35
C LYS A 410 39.61 31.39 23.77
N LYS A 411 39.72 30.06 23.91
CA LYS A 411 38.66 29.13 23.52
C LYS A 411 37.40 29.52 24.32
N LYS A 412 36.27 29.71 23.64
CA LYS A 412 34.98 29.99 24.30
C LYS A 412 34.71 28.83 25.28
N VAL A 413 34.45 29.15 26.53
CA VAL A 413 33.99 28.16 27.52
C VAL A 413 32.54 27.85 27.15
N LEU A 414 32.25 26.58 26.87
CA LEU A 414 30.91 26.13 26.52
C LEU A 414 30.04 26.09 27.79
N SER A 415 28.73 26.34 27.64
CA SER A 415 27.77 26.07 28.71
C SER A 415 27.50 24.55 28.82
N PRO A 416 26.91 24.05 29.93
CA PRO A 416 26.54 22.64 30.05
C PRO A 416 25.64 22.13 28.91
N SER A 417 24.67 22.93 28.46
CA SER A 417 23.83 22.55 27.31
C SER A 417 24.63 22.50 26.00
N GLU A 418 25.47 23.51 25.74
CA GLU A 418 26.36 23.53 24.56
C GLU A 418 27.38 22.37 24.57
N ALA A 419 27.82 21.95 25.76
CA ALA A 419 28.72 20.82 25.93
C ALA A 419 28.02 19.49 25.61
N LEU A 420 26.76 19.31 26.05
CA LEU A 420 25.94 18.15 25.75
C LEU A 420 25.61 18.06 24.26
N GLU A 421 25.16 19.16 23.65
CA GLU A 421 24.92 19.27 22.21
C GLU A 421 26.17 18.86 21.43
N LYS A 422 27.34 19.38 21.82
CA LYS A 422 28.61 19.03 21.19
C LYS A 422 28.97 17.55 21.32
N LEU A 423 28.81 16.94 22.51
CA LEU A 423 29.07 15.50 22.69
C LEU A 423 28.14 14.66 21.80
N TYR A 424 26.88 15.06 21.72
CA TYR A 424 25.90 14.36 20.89
C TYR A 424 26.24 14.46 19.40
N GLU A 425 26.47 15.66 18.87
CA GLU A 425 26.80 15.86 17.45
C GLU A 425 28.12 15.19 17.04
N ASP A 426 29.17 15.30 17.88
CA ASP A 426 30.50 14.83 17.54
C ASP A 426 30.65 13.30 17.67
N ALA A 427 29.95 12.66 18.63
CA ALA A 427 30.20 11.27 19.01
C ALA A 427 28.94 10.39 19.01
N LEU A 428 27.88 10.79 19.73
CA LEU A 428 26.72 9.92 19.95
C LEU A 428 25.84 9.79 18.70
N GLN A 429 25.54 10.88 18.00
CA GLN A 429 24.70 10.89 16.81
C GLN A 429 25.31 10.07 15.65
N PRO A 430 26.61 10.19 15.31
CA PRO A 430 27.24 9.31 14.33
C PRO A 430 27.17 7.83 14.72
N TYR A 431 27.34 7.52 16.00
CA TYR A 431 27.21 6.15 16.50
C TYR A 431 25.78 5.62 16.35
N ILE A 432 24.78 6.41 16.74
CA ILE A 432 23.35 6.08 16.58
C ILE A 432 23.04 5.81 15.11
N GLN A 433 23.44 6.70 14.20
CA GLN A 433 23.19 6.53 12.75
C GLN A 433 23.87 5.29 12.16
N LYS A 434 25.01 4.88 12.73
CA LYS A 434 25.78 3.73 12.26
C LYS A 434 25.24 2.41 12.80
N VAL A 435 24.90 2.37 14.08
CA VAL A 435 24.68 1.12 14.84
C VAL A 435 23.22 0.94 15.26
N ALA A 436 22.56 2.03 15.69
CA ALA A 436 21.16 2.00 16.10
C ALA A 436 20.24 2.26 14.90
N LEU A 437 19.91 1.20 14.16
CA LEU A 437 19.03 1.27 12.99
C LEU A 437 17.56 1.61 13.34
N GLY A 438 17.18 1.71 14.61
CA GLY A 438 15.77 1.78 14.98
C GLY A 438 15.03 3.04 14.58
N PRO A 439 15.58 4.26 14.46
CA PRO A 439 14.80 5.36 13.88
C PRO A 439 14.37 5.04 12.43
N SER A 440 15.25 4.35 11.68
CA SER A 440 14.94 3.90 10.32
C SER A 440 13.94 2.75 10.33
N ILE A 441 14.04 1.82 11.27
CA ILE A 441 13.12 0.68 11.41
C ILE A 441 11.74 1.15 11.86
N LYS A 442 11.63 1.98 12.90
CA LYS A 442 10.39 2.60 13.38
C LYS A 442 9.70 3.38 12.27
N SER A 443 10.45 4.14 11.47
CA SER A 443 9.91 4.81 10.29
C SER A 443 9.37 3.81 9.26
N ALA A 444 10.10 2.72 8.98
CA ALA A 444 9.65 1.67 8.07
C ALA A 444 8.41 0.93 8.58
N LEU A 445 8.33 0.60 9.88
CA LEU A 445 7.18 -0.04 10.52
C LEU A 445 5.91 0.82 10.41
N GLY A 446 6.05 2.14 10.30
CA GLY A 446 4.94 3.07 10.07
C GLY A 446 4.43 3.13 8.63
N THR A 447 5.13 2.52 7.67
CA THR A 447 4.76 2.55 6.24
C THR A 447 3.69 1.51 5.91
N ASP A 448 2.81 1.85 4.97
CA ASP A 448 1.71 0.98 4.55
C ASP A 448 2.20 -0.33 3.91
N GLU A 449 3.35 -0.31 3.22
CA GLU A 449 3.95 -1.50 2.61
C GLU A 449 4.35 -2.54 3.66
N VAL A 450 5.06 -2.12 4.72
CA VAL A 450 5.49 -3.00 5.81
C VAL A 450 4.29 -3.48 6.63
N LEU A 451 3.31 -2.61 6.90
CA LEU A 451 2.09 -2.99 7.62
C LEU A 451 1.26 -4.01 6.82
N LEU A 452 1.14 -3.84 5.50
CA LEU A 452 0.46 -4.80 4.64
C LEU A 452 1.19 -6.15 4.63
N LEU A 453 2.53 -6.14 4.54
CA LEU A 453 3.37 -7.33 4.61
C LEU A 453 3.18 -8.09 5.94
N PHE A 454 3.15 -7.40 7.08
CA PHE A 454 2.82 -8.04 8.36
C PHE A 454 1.40 -8.58 8.37
N ARG A 455 0.42 -7.83 7.85
CA ARG A 455 -0.98 -8.28 7.85
C ARG A 455 -1.19 -9.54 7.01
N GLU A 456 -0.50 -9.66 5.89
CA GLU A 456 -0.53 -10.86 5.04
C GLU A 456 0.06 -12.10 5.73
N ASN A 457 0.97 -11.91 6.69
CA ASN A 457 1.63 -12.97 7.44
C ASN A 457 1.15 -13.09 8.90
N ASP A 458 0.21 -12.26 9.36
CA ASP A 458 -0.18 -12.12 10.77
C ASP A 458 -0.63 -13.43 11.40
N ILE A 459 -1.45 -14.22 10.69
CA ILE A 459 -1.92 -15.52 11.18
C ILE A 459 -0.76 -16.48 11.42
N ASN A 460 0.23 -16.49 10.52
CA ASN A 460 1.38 -17.39 10.63
C ASN A 460 2.36 -16.90 11.70
N LEU A 461 2.63 -15.61 11.75
CA LEU A 461 3.50 -15.01 12.76
C LEU A 461 2.94 -15.19 14.17
N ARG A 462 1.62 -15.01 14.39
CA ARG A 462 0.97 -15.32 15.68
C ARG A 462 1.14 -16.79 16.07
N LYS A 463 0.95 -17.71 15.13
CA LYS A 463 1.15 -19.14 15.40
C LYS A 463 2.58 -19.46 15.83
N VAL A 464 3.58 -18.91 15.13
CA VAL A 464 4.99 -19.11 15.50
C VAL A 464 5.25 -18.50 16.88
N PHE A 465 4.77 -17.28 17.12
CA PHE A 465 4.91 -16.61 18.41
C PHE A 465 4.34 -17.46 19.56
N THR A 466 3.11 -17.95 19.43
CA THR A 466 2.46 -18.81 20.43
C THR A 466 3.22 -20.13 20.62
N ILE A 467 3.65 -20.80 19.54
CA ILE A 467 4.38 -22.06 19.64
C ILE A 467 5.67 -21.90 20.45
N TYR A 468 6.43 -20.84 20.24
CA TYR A 468 7.68 -20.63 20.95
C TYR A 468 7.48 -20.09 22.37
N GLY A 469 6.46 -19.25 22.61
CA GLY A 469 6.11 -18.77 23.96
C GLY A 469 5.62 -19.88 24.88
N GLU A 470 4.80 -20.81 24.38
CA GLU A 470 4.25 -21.92 25.20
C GLU A 470 5.27 -23.04 25.48
N ARG A 471 6.32 -23.17 24.65
CA ARG A 471 7.20 -24.35 24.64
C ARG A 471 8.02 -24.54 25.92
N PHE A 472 8.34 -23.46 26.64
CA PHE A 472 9.24 -23.52 27.81
C PHE A 472 8.53 -23.22 29.15
N GLU A 473 7.19 -23.16 29.15
CA GLU A 473 6.37 -22.96 30.36
C GLU A 473 6.41 -24.12 31.37
N GLU A 474 7.08 -25.25 31.07
CA GLU A 474 7.17 -26.40 31.98
C GLU A 474 7.91 -26.11 33.30
N ARG A 475 8.49 -24.92 33.49
CA ARG A 475 9.15 -24.52 34.75
C ARG A 475 8.24 -23.75 35.70
N GLY A 476 7.24 -24.43 36.25
CA GLY A 476 6.79 -24.16 37.62
C GLY A 476 5.66 -23.14 37.85
N ALA A 477 4.49 -23.70 38.13
CA ALA A 477 3.48 -23.23 39.11
C ALA A 477 2.67 -21.95 38.90
N LEU A 478 2.96 -21.06 37.94
CA LEU A 478 2.05 -19.95 37.64
C LEU A 478 1.11 -20.32 36.49
N LYS A 479 0.11 -21.17 36.76
CA LYS A 479 -0.99 -21.48 35.81
C LYS A 479 -2.06 -20.37 35.83
N GLY A 480 -1.65 -19.13 35.59
CA GLY A 480 -2.58 -18.01 35.39
C GLY A 480 -3.01 -17.93 33.92
N ALA A 481 -4.26 -17.58 33.65
CA ALA A 481 -4.86 -17.52 32.31
C ALA A 481 -4.27 -16.44 31.35
N GLN A 482 -3.12 -15.85 31.66
CA GLN A 482 -2.49 -14.76 30.91
C GLN A 482 -1.16 -15.14 30.23
N LEU A 483 -0.63 -16.36 30.40
CA LEU A 483 0.72 -16.70 29.93
C LEU A 483 0.90 -16.88 28.41
N GLY A 484 -0.16 -17.13 27.63
CA GLY A 484 -0.05 -17.42 26.19
C GLY A 484 0.28 -16.21 25.27
N ASN A 485 0.64 -15.05 25.83
CA ASN A 485 0.77 -13.79 25.09
C ASN A 485 2.16 -13.15 25.12
N THR A 486 3.16 -13.82 25.71
CA THR A 486 4.51 -13.27 25.81
C THR A 486 5.59 -14.29 25.40
N MET A 487 6.78 -13.78 25.08
CA MET A 487 7.94 -14.57 24.70
C MET A 487 9.20 -14.02 25.37
N ASN A 488 10.01 -14.84 26.01
CA ASN A 488 11.27 -14.39 26.62
C ASN A 488 12.46 -14.43 25.62
N ILE A 489 13.60 -13.89 26.05
CA ILE A 489 14.81 -13.77 25.22
C ILE A 489 15.38 -15.12 24.77
N HIS A 490 15.22 -16.17 25.57
CA HIS A 490 15.69 -17.51 25.22
C HIS A 490 14.80 -18.15 24.15
N GLU A 491 13.48 -18.00 24.28
CA GLU A 491 12.49 -18.44 23.30
C GLU A 491 12.69 -17.74 21.96
N PHE A 492 12.83 -16.41 21.99
CA PHE A 492 13.14 -15.63 20.79
C PHE A 492 14.48 -16.05 20.17
N GLY A 493 15.52 -16.24 20.98
CA GLY A 493 16.81 -16.75 20.51
C GLY A 493 16.73 -18.10 19.81
N ASN A 494 15.95 -19.04 20.36
CA ASN A 494 15.73 -20.35 19.76
C ASN A 494 14.95 -20.25 18.45
N LEU A 495 13.91 -19.41 18.40
CA LEU A 495 13.14 -19.14 17.17
C LEU A 495 14.04 -18.62 16.05
N ILE A 496 14.89 -17.64 16.34
CA ILE A 496 15.80 -17.05 15.34
C ILE A 496 16.88 -18.06 14.91
N ALA A 497 17.33 -18.94 15.81
CA ALA A 497 18.22 -20.04 15.45
C ALA A 497 17.54 -21.06 14.52
N ASP A 498 16.34 -21.50 14.88
CA ASP A 498 15.60 -22.56 14.18
C ASP A 498 15.12 -22.10 12.79
N SER A 499 14.76 -20.81 12.65
CA SER A 499 14.45 -20.18 11.35
C SER A 499 15.64 -20.15 10.39
N GLY A 500 16.84 -20.53 10.85
CA GLY A 500 18.05 -20.56 10.05
C GLY A 500 18.75 -19.21 9.91
N LEU A 501 18.22 -18.16 10.55
CA LEU A 501 18.80 -16.81 10.49
C LEU A 501 20.16 -16.73 11.22
N MET A 502 20.41 -17.60 12.20
CA MET A 502 21.71 -17.69 12.91
C MET A 502 22.68 -18.76 12.36
N LYS A 503 22.31 -19.53 11.33
CA LYS A 503 23.14 -20.67 10.92
C LYS A 503 24.49 -20.21 10.40
N ARG A 504 25.55 -20.87 10.90
CA ARG A 504 26.92 -20.74 10.43
C ARG A 504 27.03 -21.32 9.03
N THR A 505 27.00 -20.47 8.02
CA THR A 505 27.55 -20.83 6.73
C THR A 505 29.05 -21.07 6.92
N SER A 506 29.57 -22.23 6.50
CA SER A 506 30.97 -22.60 6.72
C SER A 506 32.00 -21.64 6.09
N ASN A 507 31.53 -20.66 5.32
CA ASN A 507 32.33 -19.61 4.73
C ASN A 507 32.05 -18.32 5.51
N LYS A 508 33.10 -17.67 6.02
CA LYS A 508 33.10 -16.43 6.81
C LYS A 508 32.51 -15.22 6.04
N SER A 509 31.26 -15.28 5.59
CA SER A 509 30.54 -14.09 5.14
C SER A 509 30.11 -13.29 6.36
N SER A 510 30.28 -11.97 6.29
CA SER A 510 29.85 -10.96 7.26
C SER A 510 28.36 -11.03 7.63
N ASP A 511 27.57 -11.84 6.93
CA ASP A 511 26.11 -11.89 7.04
C ASP A 511 25.61 -12.81 8.18
N GLU A 512 26.46 -13.26 9.11
CA GLU A 512 26.04 -14.15 10.19
C GLU A 512 25.60 -13.39 11.44
N LEU A 513 24.32 -13.56 11.77
CA LEU A 513 23.71 -12.90 12.91
C LEU A 513 24.15 -13.60 14.21
N THR A 514 24.76 -12.82 15.08
CA THR A 514 25.32 -13.23 16.36
C THR A 514 24.23 -13.31 17.44
N LYS A 515 24.49 -14.07 18.52
CA LYS A 515 23.61 -14.07 19.69
C LYS A 515 23.43 -12.66 20.28
N GLN A 516 24.47 -11.84 20.21
CA GLN A 516 24.46 -10.46 20.66
C GLN A 516 23.46 -9.62 19.86
N GLU A 517 23.47 -9.72 18.53
CA GLU A 517 22.51 -8.98 17.68
C GLU A 517 21.06 -9.45 17.89
N VAL A 518 20.84 -10.74 18.18
CA VAL A 518 19.49 -11.22 18.57
C VAL A 518 19.04 -10.56 19.88
N ARG A 519 19.92 -10.49 20.87
CA ARG A 519 19.62 -9.83 22.15
C ARG A 519 19.38 -8.33 21.98
N GLN A 520 20.15 -7.67 21.13
CA GLN A 520 19.96 -6.26 20.81
C GLN A 520 18.63 -6.03 20.10
N ALA A 521 18.26 -6.88 19.15
CA ALA A 521 16.95 -6.81 18.48
C ALA A 521 15.79 -7.05 19.46
N PHE A 522 15.96 -7.97 20.42
CA PHE A 522 15.02 -8.22 21.51
C PHE A 522 14.86 -6.97 22.38
N SER A 523 15.93 -6.50 23.01
CA SER A 523 15.93 -5.37 23.94
C SER A 523 15.41 -4.09 23.27
N ALA A 524 15.88 -3.79 22.06
CA ALA A 524 15.50 -2.57 21.36
C ALA A 524 14.03 -2.58 20.87
N ALA A 525 13.41 -3.75 20.75
CA ALA A 525 11.99 -3.86 20.43
C ALA A 525 11.08 -3.66 21.64
N GLN A 526 11.61 -3.76 22.87
CA GLN A 526 10.81 -3.61 24.08
C GLN A 526 10.36 -2.16 24.25
N HIS A 527 9.13 -1.96 24.70
CA HIS A 527 8.58 -0.63 24.98
C HIS A 527 9.21 -0.03 26.26
N ASP A 528 9.37 1.29 26.32
CA ASP A 528 10.00 1.99 27.46
C ASP A 528 9.10 2.11 28.69
N SER A 529 7.78 2.04 28.50
CA SER A 529 6.82 2.25 29.57
C SER A 529 5.70 1.23 29.50
N ALA A 530 5.42 0.59 30.63
CA ALA A 530 4.33 -0.36 30.79
C ALA A 530 3.05 0.18 30.12
N ALA A 531 2.63 -0.48 29.04
CA ALA A 531 1.61 0.05 28.15
C ALA A 531 0.23 -0.03 28.81
N ASP A 532 -0.01 -1.11 29.56
CA ASP A 532 -1.31 -1.43 30.13
C ASP A 532 -1.34 -1.23 31.67
N ALA A 533 -2.54 -0.99 32.20
CA ALA A 533 -2.72 -0.74 33.64
C ALA A 533 -2.27 -1.94 34.51
N ASP A 534 -2.45 -3.16 34.01
CA ASP A 534 -2.01 -4.39 34.67
C ASP A 534 -0.48 -4.47 34.70
N GLU A 535 0.19 -4.07 33.62
CA GLU A 535 1.64 -4.00 33.54
C GLU A 535 2.19 -2.91 34.46
N LYS A 536 1.54 -1.73 34.49
CA LYS A 536 1.87 -0.66 35.43
C LYS A 536 1.70 -1.12 36.89
N ALA A 537 0.68 -1.91 37.19
CA ALA A 537 0.48 -2.49 38.52
C ALA A 537 1.58 -3.51 38.87
N ALA A 538 1.94 -4.42 37.94
CA ALA A 538 3.04 -5.36 38.13
C ALA A 538 4.40 -4.66 38.28
N VAL A 539 4.62 -3.56 37.58
CA VAL A 539 5.79 -2.69 37.73
C VAL A 539 5.77 -1.99 39.11
N ALA A 540 4.61 -1.53 39.58
CA ALA A 540 4.47 -0.87 40.88
C ALA A 540 4.67 -1.81 42.08
N GLU A 541 4.32 -3.10 41.95
CA GLU A 541 4.50 -4.12 42.99
C GLU A 541 5.97 -4.57 43.17
N GLY A 542 6.93 -3.92 42.49
CA GLY A 542 8.35 -4.24 42.61
C GLY A 542 8.78 -5.45 41.79
N THR A 543 7.87 -6.07 41.04
CA THR A 543 8.16 -7.07 39.99
C THR A 543 8.60 -6.43 38.66
N ARG A 544 9.24 -5.26 38.73
CA ARG A 544 9.71 -4.47 37.58
C ARG A 544 10.54 -5.27 36.59
N SER A 545 11.29 -6.29 37.03
CA SER A 545 12.10 -7.08 36.08
C SER A 545 11.27 -7.92 35.10
N SER A 546 9.96 -8.12 35.32
CA SER A 546 9.16 -9.04 34.50
C SER A 546 8.89 -8.50 33.09
N HIS A 547 8.48 -7.23 32.93
CA HIS A 547 8.16 -6.67 31.60
C HIS A 547 9.35 -6.64 30.65
N LEU A 548 10.58 -6.50 31.16
CA LEU A 548 11.79 -6.46 30.34
C LEU A 548 12.40 -7.85 30.11
N THR A 549 11.89 -8.89 30.77
CA THR A 549 12.27 -10.28 30.47
C THR A 549 11.43 -10.93 29.36
N GLN A 550 10.32 -10.30 29.00
CA GLN A 550 9.33 -10.83 28.08
C GLN A 550 9.02 -9.81 26.97
N MET A 551 8.59 -10.30 25.82
CA MET A 551 8.11 -9.49 24.70
C MET A 551 6.68 -9.90 24.36
N THR A 552 5.84 -8.91 24.11
CA THR A 552 4.50 -9.01 23.54
C THR A 552 4.57 -9.29 22.04
N TYR A 553 3.41 -9.58 21.44
CA TYR A 553 3.36 -9.85 19.99
C TYR A 553 3.78 -8.66 19.13
N CYS A 554 3.45 -7.41 19.49
CA CYS A 554 3.87 -6.26 18.69
C CYS A 554 5.40 -6.02 18.76
N GLU A 555 6.00 -6.25 19.92
CA GLU A 555 7.45 -6.23 20.13
C GLU A 555 8.13 -7.35 19.34
N PHE A 556 7.53 -8.54 19.28
CA PHE A 556 8.00 -9.62 18.42
C PHE A 556 8.08 -9.22 16.94
N LEU A 557 7.05 -8.55 16.42
CA LEU A 557 7.04 -8.11 15.02
C LEU A 557 8.14 -7.08 14.74
N GLU A 558 8.35 -6.14 15.66
CA GLU A 558 9.48 -5.20 15.57
C GLU A 558 10.82 -5.92 15.68
N ALA A 559 10.98 -6.86 16.61
CA ALA A 559 12.20 -7.62 16.78
C ALA A 559 12.53 -8.41 15.50
N VAL A 560 11.54 -9.02 14.83
CA VAL A 560 11.74 -9.67 13.51
C VAL A 560 12.19 -8.66 12.45
N ALA A 561 11.63 -7.45 12.42
CA ALA A 561 12.09 -6.40 11.51
C ALA A 561 13.54 -5.97 11.79
N ARG A 562 13.91 -5.84 13.08
CA ARG A 562 15.29 -5.55 13.54
C ARG A 562 16.27 -6.65 13.14
N ILE A 563 15.88 -7.92 13.30
CA ILE A 563 16.66 -9.06 12.82
C ILE A 563 16.90 -8.97 11.33
N GLY A 564 15.89 -8.63 10.53
CA GLY A 564 16.07 -8.43 9.10
C GLY A 564 17.08 -7.31 8.78
N ALA A 565 16.97 -6.19 9.47
CA ALA A 565 17.88 -5.06 9.28
C ALA A 565 19.34 -5.41 9.62
N ALA A 566 19.56 -6.16 10.70
CA ALA A 566 20.89 -6.60 11.15
C ALA A 566 21.47 -7.73 10.29
N LYS A 567 20.65 -8.68 9.84
CA LYS A 567 21.12 -9.89 9.13
C LYS A 567 21.74 -9.59 7.77
N TRP A 568 21.20 -8.62 7.05
CA TRP A 568 21.60 -8.34 5.67
C TRP A 568 22.18 -6.93 5.58
N GLU A 569 23.49 -6.83 5.42
CA GLU A 569 24.16 -5.57 5.07
C GLU A 569 24.09 -5.31 3.55
N GLY A 570 24.37 -4.07 3.12
CA GLY A 570 24.43 -3.71 1.69
C GLY A 570 23.16 -3.07 1.09
N GLU A 571 23.11 -3.01 -0.25
CA GLU A 571 22.17 -2.20 -1.06
C GLU A 571 20.71 -2.71 -1.10
N ILE A 572 20.36 -3.72 -0.29
CA ILE A 572 18.99 -4.22 -0.20
C ILE A 572 18.15 -3.21 0.58
N THR A 573 16.96 -2.88 0.08
CA THR A 573 16.05 -1.97 0.80
C THR A 573 15.59 -2.59 2.12
N LEU A 574 15.35 -1.75 3.13
CA LEU A 574 14.92 -2.21 4.46
C LEU A 574 13.62 -3.04 4.38
N PHE A 575 12.68 -2.67 3.52
CA PHE A 575 11.46 -3.46 3.24
C PHE A 575 11.80 -4.90 2.84
N LYS A 576 12.72 -5.10 1.89
CA LYS A 576 13.13 -6.44 1.43
C LYS A 576 13.88 -7.23 2.49
N LYS A 577 14.62 -6.56 3.38
CA LYS A 577 15.24 -7.20 4.55
C LYS A 577 14.18 -7.73 5.52
N ILE A 578 13.15 -6.92 5.82
CA ILE A 578 12.03 -7.30 6.69
C ILE A 578 11.23 -8.46 6.07
N GLU A 579 10.90 -8.39 4.78
CA GLU A 579 10.21 -9.46 4.05
C GLU A 579 10.94 -10.80 4.14
N ARG A 580 12.27 -10.80 3.97
CA ARG A 580 13.08 -12.02 4.10
C ARG A 580 13.11 -12.57 5.53
N ALA A 581 13.16 -11.71 6.54
CA ALA A 581 13.10 -12.14 7.94
C ALA A 581 11.76 -12.80 8.26
N ILE A 582 10.65 -12.17 7.85
CA ILE A 582 9.30 -12.73 8.01
C ILE A 582 9.18 -14.09 7.31
N ALA A 583 9.64 -14.18 6.05
CA ALA A 583 9.61 -15.44 5.31
C ALA A 583 10.38 -16.56 6.03
N ALA A 584 11.58 -16.27 6.53
CA ALA A 584 12.39 -17.24 7.29
C ALA A 584 11.68 -17.73 8.56
N VAL A 585 11.01 -16.83 9.28
CA VAL A 585 10.23 -17.19 10.48
C VAL A 585 8.99 -18.02 10.12
N VAL A 586 8.26 -17.65 9.05
CA VAL A 586 7.03 -18.33 8.63
C VAL A 586 7.30 -19.76 8.12
N VAL A 587 8.45 -20.01 7.49
CA VAL A 587 8.87 -21.34 7.02
C VAL A 587 8.93 -22.38 8.15
N LEU A 588 9.08 -21.95 9.41
CA LEU A 588 9.02 -22.87 10.56
C LEU A 588 7.69 -23.63 10.66
N LEU A 589 6.59 -23.09 10.14
CA LEU A 589 5.29 -23.76 10.12
C LEU A 589 5.19 -24.86 9.04
N GLU A 590 5.99 -24.77 7.97
CA GLU A 590 5.98 -25.75 6.88
C GLU A 590 6.76 -27.02 7.24
N HIS A 591 7.68 -26.91 8.19
CA HIS A 591 8.54 -28.00 8.66
C HIS A 591 8.38 -28.23 10.16
N PRO A 592 7.21 -28.74 10.63
CA PRO A 592 6.94 -28.92 12.06
C PRO A 592 7.92 -29.89 12.74
N ASP A 593 8.58 -30.77 11.98
CA ASP A 593 9.62 -31.64 12.51
C ASP A 593 10.85 -30.84 12.99
N ASN A 594 11.20 -29.73 12.32
CA ASN A 594 12.30 -28.88 12.79
C ASN A 594 11.99 -28.25 14.16
N ALA A 595 10.72 -28.00 14.47
CA ALA A 595 10.30 -27.46 15.76
C ALA A 595 10.29 -28.49 16.91
N ARG A 596 10.50 -29.79 16.63
CA ARG A 596 10.41 -30.87 17.64
C ARG A 596 11.76 -31.45 18.08
N PHE A 597 12.86 -31.21 17.36
CA PHE A 597 14.11 -31.98 17.53
C PHE A 597 15.32 -31.21 18.11
N VAL A 598 15.16 -29.95 18.50
CA VAL A 598 16.18 -29.16 19.22
C VAL A 598 15.58 -28.67 20.52
#